data_AF-M7BPX8-F1
#
_entry.id   AF-M7BPX8-F1
#
_cell.length_a   1.000
_cell.length_b   1.000
_cell.length_c   1.000
_cell.angle_alpha   90.00
_cell.angle_beta   90.00
_cell.angle_gamma   90.00
#
_symmetry.space_group_name_H-M   'P 1'
#
loop_
_entity.id
_entity.type
_entity.pdbx_description
1 polymer ?
#
loop_
_entity_poly.entity_id
_entity_poly.type
_entity_poly.pdbx_seq_one_letter_code
_entity_poly.pdbx_strand_id
1 'polypeptide(L)'
;MKSHSVLEVMLTDAEKVYGECQQEGPISFEECIPPDKMKNCFKIGEGVFGEVFQTNSEKGAVALKIIPVEGTERVNGEAQKSFSEILPEMIISKELSLLSQEVENRTVGFIDLYSVHCVQGAYPKHLLKAWDKYHELNGSENDRPDLFGEQQLFMVLEFEFGGNNLENMRNQLNSVATAKSLLHQVTASLAVAEEGLYFEHRDLHWGNILVKKTNLKELSYTLNGAVYTIPTKGIHVNIIDYTLSRMEKDGLTVFCDISTDKELFQGRGDYQFDIYRQMKEENSNNWADYHPHSNVLWLHYLADKLLKEVNYKRKLSSSSALKGIHKQLRKFHREVLNFSSASDVLLNSSLFH
;
A
#
# COMPACT_ATOMS: atom_id res chain seq x y z
N MET A 1 13.89 -51.85 -7.07
CA MET A 1 13.20 -50.54 -7.12
C MET A 1 13.52 -49.80 -5.83
N LYS A 2 14.43 -48.82 -5.87
CA LYS A 2 14.70 -47.93 -4.73
C LYS A 2 13.75 -46.74 -4.88
N SER A 3 12.82 -46.58 -3.94
CA SER A 3 12.01 -45.36 -3.85
C SER A 3 12.90 -44.24 -3.30
N HIS A 4 13.24 -43.27 -4.14
CA HIS A 4 13.76 -42.00 -3.66
C HIS A 4 12.57 -41.18 -3.17
N SER A 5 12.30 -41.21 -1.86
CA SER A 5 11.52 -40.15 -1.23
C SER A 5 12.43 -38.93 -1.16
N VAL A 6 12.24 -37.99 -2.07
CA VAL A 6 12.79 -36.64 -1.89
C VAL A 6 12.01 -36.06 -0.71
N LEU A 7 12.64 -36.03 0.46
CA LEU A 7 12.20 -35.17 1.54
C LEU A 7 12.36 -33.74 1.02
N GLU A 8 11.25 -33.09 0.65
CA GLU A 8 11.24 -31.65 0.50
C GLU A 8 11.70 -31.05 1.82
N VAL A 9 12.87 -30.41 1.80
CA VAL A 9 13.38 -29.67 2.96
C VAL A 9 12.46 -28.46 3.10
N MET A 10 11.56 -28.51 4.09
CA MET A 10 10.70 -27.38 4.43
C MET A 10 11.59 -26.26 4.98
N LEU A 11 11.68 -25.16 4.22
CA LEU A 11 12.38 -23.96 4.65
C LEU A 11 11.72 -23.39 5.91
N THR A 12 12.53 -22.95 6.86
CA THR A 12 12.11 -22.12 7.99
C THR A 12 11.64 -20.75 7.50
N ASP A 13 10.85 -20.03 8.31
CA ASP A 13 10.36 -18.71 7.90
C ASP A 13 11.50 -17.68 7.75
N ALA A 14 12.56 -17.80 8.55
CA ALA A 14 13.77 -17.01 8.38
C ALA A 14 14.44 -17.28 7.02
N GLU A 15 14.60 -18.55 6.62
CA GLU A 15 15.18 -18.90 5.31
C GLU A 15 14.33 -18.41 4.15
N LYS A 16 12.99 -18.40 4.28
CA LYS A 16 12.10 -17.80 3.28
C LYS A 16 12.31 -16.29 3.19
N VAL A 17 12.37 -15.59 4.32
CA VAL A 17 12.61 -14.13 4.35
C VAL A 17 13.95 -13.79 3.71
N TYR A 18 15.03 -14.50 4.09
CA TYR A 18 16.34 -14.29 3.50
C TYR A 18 16.35 -14.61 2.01
N GLY A 19 15.65 -15.67 1.59
CA GLY A 19 15.44 -16.01 0.18
C GLY A 19 14.77 -14.89 -0.61
N GLU A 20 13.70 -14.28 -0.08
CA GLU A 20 13.03 -13.13 -0.71
C GLU A 20 13.93 -11.88 -0.75
N CYS A 21 14.80 -11.71 0.24
CA CYS A 21 15.81 -10.64 0.28
C CYS A 21 17.05 -10.93 -0.58
N GLN A 22 17.19 -12.15 -1.12
CA GLN A 22 18.41 -12.63 -1.79
C GLN A 22 19.65 -12.56 -0.88
N GLN A 23 19.47 -12.93 0.39
CA GLN A 23 20.49 -12.93 1.43
C GLN A 23 20.70 -14.35 1.98
N GLU A 24 21.88 -14.61 2.58
CA GLU A 24 22.14 -15.84 3.36
C GLU A 24 21.84 -15.64 4.87
N GLY A 25 21.57 -14.41 5.28
CA GLY A 25 21.30 -13.98 6.65
C GLY A 25 21.16 -12.46 6.72
N PRO A 26 20.92 -11.87 7.91
CA PRO A 26 20.75 -10.43 8.02
C PRO A 26 22.06 -9.69 7.74
N ILE A 27 21.95 -8.52 7.11
CA ILE A 27 23.09 -7.60 6.87
C ILE A 27 23.07 -6.43 7.85
N SER A 28 24.13 -5.63 7.92
CA SER A 28 24.11 -4.43 8.76
C SER A 28 23.31 -3.28 8.14
N PHE A 29 22.92 -2.30 8.96
CA PHE A 29 22.31 -1.07 8.47
C PHE A 29 23.22 -0.33 7.48
N GLU A 30 24.53 -0.31 7.73
CA GLU A 30 25.50 0.35 6.86
C GLU A 30 25.64 -0.32 5.49
N GLU A 31 25.44 -1.64 5.43
CA GLU A 31 25.42 -2.39 4.17
C GLU A 31 24.13 -2.12 3.39
N CYS A 32 22.98 -2.13 4.07
CA CYS A 32 21.67 -1.87 3.45
C CYS A 32 21.49 -0.40 3.04
N ILE A 33 21.87 0.53 3.91
CA ILE A 33 21.71 1.97 3.73
C ILE A 33 23.08 2.61 4.00
N PRO A 34 23.90 2.86 2.97
CA PRO A 34 25.24 3.42 3.17
C PRO A 34 25.21 4.71 4.01
N PRO A 35 26.23 4.99 4.85
CA PRO A 35 26.22 6.14 5.77
C PRO A 35 25.91 7.49 5.11
N ASP A 36 26.37 7.70 3.88
CA ASP A 36 26.07 8.93 3.13
C ASP A 36 24.62 9.00 2.65
N LYS A 37 23.98 7.87 2.38
CA LYS A 37 22.54 7.78 2.11
C LYS A 37 21.73 8.03 3.39
N MET A 38 22.14 7.42 4.52
CA MET A 38 21.49 7.61 5.82
C MET A 38 21.52 9.07 6.30
N LYS A 39 22.64 9.78 6.11
CA LYS A 39 22.76 11.21 6.49
C LYS A 39 21.72 12.10 5.82
N ASN A 40 21.27 11.71 4.63
CA ASN A 40 20.30 12.46 3.83
C ASN A 40 18.86 12.01 4.06
N CYS A 41 18.63 11.01 4.93
CA CYS A 41 17.29 10.57 5.26
C CYS A 41 16.52 11.64 6.04
N PHE A 42 15.24 11.79 5.71
CA PHE A 42 14.28 12.51 6.54
C PHE A 42 13.00 11.70 6.66
N LYS A 43 12.41 11.66 7.85
CA LYS A 43 11.16 10.93 8.08
C LYS A 43 10.02 11.65 7.34
N ILE A 44 9.19 10.88 6.64
CA ILE A 44 8.06 11.37 5.82
C ILE A 44 6.72 10.75 6.21
N GLY A 45 6.74 9.69 7.02
CA GLY A 45 5.54 9.02 7.48
C GLY A 45 5.88 8.04 8.59
N GLU A 46 4.83 7.56 9.23
CA GLU A 46 4.86 6.58 10.30
C GLU A 46 3.61 5.71 10.20
N GLY A 47 3.72 4.50 10.71
CA GLY A 47 2.58 3.63 10.99
C GLY A 47 2.87 2.83 12.25
N VAL A 48 1.87 2.10 12.73
CA VAL A 48 1.99 1.30 13.95
C VAL A 48 3.19 0.35 13.90
N PHE A 49 3.46 -0.25 12.74
CA PHE A 49 4.52 -1.23 12.57
C PHE A 49 5.89 -0.66 12.20
N GLY A 50 6.04 0.65 11.98
CA GLY A 50 7.35 1.15 11.56
C GLY A 50 7.41 2.59 11.09
N GLU A 51 8.57 2.92 10.53
CA GLU A 51 8.98 4.28 10.20
C GLU A 51 9.28 4.41 8.71
N VAL A 52 8.88 5.52 8.10
CA VAL A 52 9.12 5.76 6.66
C VAL A 52 10.03 6.97 6.47
N PHE A 53 11.18 6.74 5.84
CA PHE A 53 12.15 7.79 5.52
C PHE A 53 12.27 8.01 4.02
N GLN A 54 12.42 9.25 3.60
CA GLN A 54 12.81 9.57 2.23
C GLN A 54 14.31 9.83 2.15
N THR A 55 14.94 9.34 1.08
CA THR A 55 16.31 9.69 0.70
C THR A 55 16.45 9.66 -0.83
N ASN A 56 17.65 9.90 -1.35
CA ASN A 56 17.94 9.80 -2.78
C ASN A 56 18.74 8.53 -3.07
N SER A 57 18.47 7.93 -4.23
CA SER A 57 19.22 6.84 -4.84
C SER A 57 19.58 7.20 -6.29
N GLU A 58 20.27 6.30 -6.99
CA GLU A 58 20.55 6.46 -8.43
C GLU A 58 19.27 6.53 -9.27
N LYS A 59 18.16 5.97 -8.77
CA LYS A 59 16.83 6.00 -9.41
C LYS A 59 16.02 7.27 -9.07
N GLY A 60 16.59 8.19 -8.29
CA GLY A 60 15.92 9.40 -7.81
C GLY A 60 15.48 9.30 -6.36
N ALA A 61 14.39 9.98 -6.00
CA ALA A 61 13.86 9.93 -4.64
C ALA A 61 13.25 8.55 -4.33
N VAL A 62 13.56 8.01 -3.16
CA VAL A 62 13.07 6.72 -2.66
C VAL A 62 12.49 6.84 -1.26
N ALA A 63 11.57 5.95 -0.92
CA ALA A 63 11.03 5.79 0.42
C ALA A 63 11.54 4.47 1.04
N LEU A 64 12.04 4.54 2.27
CA LEU A 64 12.52 3.40 3.05
C LEU A 64 11.52 3.14 4.18
N LYS A 65 10.76 2.05 4.09
CA LYS A 65 9.91 1.56 5.19
C LYS A 65 10.73 0.62 6.06
N ILE A 66 10.92 0.96 7.33
CA ILE A 66 11.73 0.21 8.29
C ILE A 66 10.82 -0.35 9.37
N ILE A 67 10.80 -1.68 9.50
CA ILE A 67 9.86 -2.43 10.34
C ILE A 67 10.68 -3.33 11.29
N PRO A 68 10.63 -3.14 12.62
CA PRO A 68 11.24 -4.09 13.56
C PRO A 68 10.50 -5.42 13.55
N VAL A 69 11.25 -6.53 13.54
CA VAL A 69 10.72 -7.90 13.49
C VAL A 69 11.44 -8.81 14.49
N GLU A 70 10.80 -9.92 14.88
CA GLU A 70 11.36 -10.97 15.74
C GLU A 70 11.79 -10.52 17.16
N GLY A 71 11.56 -9.26 17.54
CA GLY A 71 11.86 -8.75 18.87
C GLY A 71 10.71 -8.97 19.87
N THR A 72 11.05 -9.03 21.15
CA THR A 72 10.09 -9.24 22.25
C THR A 72 9.53 -7.95 22.83
N GLU A 73 10.20 -6.83 22.58
CA GLU A 73 9.78 -5.51 23.04
C GLU A 73 8.59 -5.01 22.23
N ARG A 74 7.61 -4.41 22.90
CA ARG A 74 6.50 -3.74 22.22
C ARG A 74 6.98 -2.45 21.56
N VAL A 75 6.49 -2.18 20.36
CA VAL A 75 6.81 -1.00 19.56
C VAL A 75 5.50 -0.32 19.19
N ASN A 76 5.33 0.95 19.58
CA ASN A 76 4.12 1.73 19.30
C ASN A 76 2.84 1.06 19.87
N GLY A 77 2.97 0.39 21.01
CA GLY A 77 1.89 -0.36 21.65
C GLY A 77 1.71 -1.81 21.15
N GLU A 78 2.28 -2.19 20.01
CA GLU A 78 2.08 -3.51 19.39
C GLU A 78 3.27 -4.45 19.56
N ALA A 79 2.99 -5.76 19.43
CA ALA A 79 4.05 -6.75 19.29
C ALA A 79 4.73 -6.61 17.92
N GLN A 80 6.04 -6.90 17.87
CA GLN A 80 6.74 -6.94 16.59
C GLN A 80 6.28 -8.14 15.78
N LYS A 81 6.19 -7.97 14.46
CA LYS A 81 5.87 -9.08 13.55
C LYS A 81 6.97 -10.13 13.60
N SER A 82 6.59 -11.39 13.59
CA SER A 82 7.48 -12.50 13.27
C SER A 82 7.78 -12.56 11.77
N PHE A 83 8.73 -13.39 11.37
CA PHE A 83 9.05 -13.64 9.97
C PHE A 83 7.86 -14.20 9.19
N SER A 84 7.05 -15.07 9.79
CA SER A 84 5.84 -15.59 9.14
C SER A 84 4.79 -14.49 8.89
N GLU A 85 4.70 -13.49 9.78
CA GLU A 85 3.74 -12.39 9.69
C GLU A 85 4.20 -11.25 8.75
N ILE A 86 5.51 -11.06 8.54
CA ILE A 86 6.03 -10.05 7.60
C ILE A 86 6.16 -10.56 6.18
N LEU A 87 6.31 -11.89 5.98
CA LEU A 87 6.41 -12.51 4.66
C LEU A 87 5.29 -12.09 3.70
N PRO A 88 4.00 -12.06 4.09
CA PRO A 88 2.93 -11.61 3.21
C PRO A 88 3.16 -10.21 2.63
N GLU A 89 3.54 -9.25 3.47
CA GLU A 89 3.78 -7.87 3.03
C GLU A 89 4.94 -7.80 2.02
N MET A 90 6.00 -8.59 2.23
CA MET A 90 7.14 -8.66 1.31
C MET A 90 6.75 -9.22 -0.05
N ILE A 91 6.09 -10.38 -0.06
CA ILE A 91 5.72 -11.10 -1.29
C ILE A 91 4.69 -10.28 -2.07
N ILE A 92 3.66 -9.74 -1.40
CA ILE A 92 2.63 -8.92 -2.04
C ILE A 92 3.23 -7.62 -2.62
N SER A 93 4.13 -6.95 -1.88
CA SER A 93 4.82 -5.75 -2.39
C SER A 93 5.59 -6.02 -3.68
N LYS A 94 6.27 -7.16 -3.74
CA LYS A 94 7.05 -7.59 -4.91
C LYS A 94 6.14 -7.91 -6.09
N GLU A 95 5.11 -8.73 -5.90
CA GLU A 95 4.19 -9.14 -6.96
C GLU A 95 3.38 -7.97 -7.54
N LEU A 96 2.91 -7.05 -6.69
CA LEU A 96 2.21 -5.84 -7.16
C LEU A 96 3.13 -4.88 -7.93
N SER A 97 4.41 -4.78 -7.56
CA SER A 97 5.38 -3.98 -8.32
C SER A 97 5.66 -4.57 -9.71
N LEU A 98 5.67 -5.91 -9.82
CA LEU A 98 5.90 -6.61 -11.09
C LEU A 98 4.78 -6.39 -12.12
N LEU A 99 3.55 -6.06 -11.68
CA LEU A 99 2.44 -5.71 -12.57
C LEU A 99 2.77 -4.54 -13.53
N SER A 100 3.78 -3.72 -13.26
CA SER A 100 4.23 -2.67 -14.18
C SER A 100 4.92 -3.20 -15.45
N GLN A 101 5.37 -4.45 -15.42
CA GLN A 101 6.14 -5.14 -16.46
C GLN A 101 5.38 -6.30 -17.11
N GLU A 102 4.24 -6.71 -16.53
CA GLU A 102 3.39 -7.77 -17.06
C GLU A 102 2.75 -7.42 -18.41
N VAL A 103 2.31 -8.44 -19.13
CA VAL A 103 1.72 -8.29 -20.48
C VAL A 103 0.20 -8.32 -20.43
N GLU A 104 -0.41 -9.36 -19.86
CA GLU A 104 -1.86 -9.55 -19.89
C GLU A 104 -2.60 -8.63 -18.91
N ASN A 105 -2.07 -8.51 -17.70
CA ASN A 105 -2.63 -7.68 -16.63
C ASN A 105 -1.53 -6.73 -16.13
N ARG A 106 -1.57 -5.48 -16.62
CA ARG A 106 -0.51 -4.51 -16.44
C ARG A 106 -1.00 -3.19 -15.88
N THR A 107 -0.40 -2.70 -14.80
CA THR A 107 -0.68 -1.37 -14.23
C THR A 107 0.58 -0.73 -13.64
N VAL A 108 0.64 0.60 -13.64
CA VAL A 108 1.67 1.39 -12.96
C VAL A 108 1.12 2.10 -11.72
N GLY A 109 -0.03 1.64 -11.21
CA GLY A 109 -0.73 2.28 -10.10
C GLY A 109 -0.45 1.68 -8.72
N PHE A 110 0.36 0.64 -8.62
CA PHE A 110 1.00 0.23 -7.35
C PHE A 110 2.37 0.90 -7.24
N ILE A 111 2.94 0.98 -6.04
CA ILE A 111 4.28 1.56 -5.87
C ILE A 111 5.34 0.54 -6.24
N ASP A 112 6.39 0.98 -6.93
CA ASP A 112 7.48 0.08 -7.26
C ASP A 112 8.33 -0.23 -6.04
N LEU A 113 8.59 -1.53 -5.82
CA LEU A 113 9.55 -2.03 -4.84
C LEU A 113 10.90 -2.21 -5.53
N TYR A 114 11.92 -1.50 -5.07
CA TYR A 114 13.28 -1.61 -5.61
C TYR A 114 14.12 -2.69 -4.94
N SER A 115 13.96 -2.85 -3.62
CA SER A 115 14.66 -3.90 -2.88
C SER A 115 14.02 -4.13 -1.51
N VAL A 116 14.22 -5.32 -0.96
CA VAL A 116 13.88 -5.67 0.42
C VAL A 116 15.08 -6.35 1.06
N HIS A 117 15.39 -5.98 2.30
CA HIS A 117 16.51 -6.54 3.05
C HIS A 117 16.10 -6.85 4.49
N CYS A 118 16.57 -7.97 5.02
CA CYS A 118 16.63 -8.21 6.46
C CYS A 118 17.93 -7.61 7.00
N VAL A 119 17.80 -6.79 8.03
CA VAL A 119 18.88 -6.00 8.62
C VAL A 119 18.98 -6.30 10.11
N GLN A 120 20.20 -6.39 10.64
CA GLN A 120 20.46 -6.54 12.07
C GLN A 120 21.30 -5.36 12.60
N GLY A 121 20.93 -4.84 13.77
CA GLY A 121 21.73 -3.85 14.49
C GLY A 121 20.88 -2.87 15.31
N ALA A 122 21.54 -1.99 16.08
CA ALA A 122 20.84 -0.90 16.74
C ALA A 122 20.33 0.15 15.74
N TYR A 123 19.28 0.90 16.11
CA TYR A 123 18.71 1.91 15.22
C TYR A 123 19.73 3.03 14.90
N PRO A 124 20.00 3.34 13.61
CA PRO A 124 21.08 4.26 13.27
C PRO A 124 20.88 5.68 13.82
N LYS A 125 21.95 6.27 14.37
CA LYS A 125 21.94 7.64 14.93
C LYS A 125 21.47 8.70 13.94
N HIS A 126 21.72 8.52 12.65
CA HIS A 126 21.24 9.45 11.61
C HIS A 126 19.72 9.37 11.43
N LEU A 127 19.15 8.17 11.48
CA LEU A 127 17.69 7.97 11.39
C LEU A 127 16.98 8.43 12.66
N LEU A 128 17.58 8.23 13.83
CA LEU A 128 17.09 8.81 15.09
C LEU A 128 16.98 10.33 15.02
N LYS A 129 18.02 11.01 14.51
CA LYS A 129 17.98 12.47 14.31
C LYS A 129 16.90 12.90 13.32
N ALA A 130 16.67 12.12 12.27
CA ALA A 130 15.60 12.37 11.30
C ALA A 130 14.22 12.19 11.94
N TRP A 131 14.06 11.21 12.81
CA TRP A 131 12.85 10.99 13.61
C TRP A 131 12.61 12.15 14.57
N ASP A 132 13.64 12.57 15.34
CA ASP A 132 13.56 13.68 16.29
C ASP A 132 13.08 14.97 15.60
N LYS A 133 13.68 15.29 14.45
CA LYS A 133 13.30 16.45 13.64
C LYS A 133 11.86 16.39 13.15
N TYR A 134 11.37 15.21 12.78
CA TYR A 134 9.99 15.04 12.35
C TYR A 134 9.03 15.22 13.53
N HIS A 135 9.34 14.63 14.68
CA HIS A 135 8.56 14.77 15.90
C HIS A 135 8.46 16.24 16.34
N GLU A 136 9.57 16.98 16.31
CA GLU A 136 9.58 18.42 16.63
C GLU A 136 8.68 19.26 15.69
N LEU A 137 8.57 18.88 14.41
CA LEU A 137 7.86 19.65 13.39
C LEU A 137 6.38 19.27 13.27
N ASN A 138 6.05 17.98 13.41
CA ASN A 138 4.73 17.43 13.10
C ASN A 138 4.04 16.77 14.31
N GLY A 139 4.79 16.45 15.37
CA GLY A 139 4.40 15.40 16.31
C GLY A 139 4.64 14.01 15.72
N SER A 140 4.81 13.02 16.60
CA SER A 140 4.87 11.60 16.27
C SER A 140 3.95 10.89 17.25
N GLU A 141 3.09 10.02 16.75
CA GLU A 141 2.27 9.10 17.57
C GLU A 141 3.07 7.87 17.99
N ASN A 142 4.13 7.55 17.23
CA ASN A 142 5.06 6.47 17.53
C ASN A 142 6.02 6.81 18.67
N ASP A 143 6.53 5.76 19.33
CA ASP A 143 7.65 5.82 20.25
C ASP A 143 8.95 6.14 19.50
N ARG A 144 9.90 6.80 20.16
CA ARG A 144 11.24 7.00 19.60
C ARG A 144 11.92 5.64 19.44
N PRO A 145 12.45 5.27 18.26
CA PRO A 145 12.98 3.92 18.02
C PRO A 145 14.42 3.75 18.53
N ASP A 146 14.71 4.16 19.78
CA ASP A 146 16.05 4.10 20.40
C ASP A 146 16.23 2.97 21.41
N LEU A 147 15.19 2.14 21.61
CA LEU A 147 15.19 0.99 22.50
C LEU A 147 15.94 -0.24 21.94
N PHE A 148 16.22 -0.26 20.64
CA PHE A 148 16.73 -1.44 19.94
C PHE A 148 18.25 -1.64 20.13
N GLY A 149 18.63 -2.85 20.55
CA GLY A 149 20.04 -3.26 20.67
C GLY A 149 20.61 -3.90 19.39
N GLU A 150 21.89 -4.25 19.41
CA GLU A 150 22.64 -4.77 18.25
C GLU A 150 22.14 -6.11 17.69
N GLN A 151 21.24 -6.80 18.39
CA GLN A 151 20.67 -8.07 17.94
C GLN A 151 19.29 -7.93 17.29
N GLN A 152 18.68 -6.73 17.36
CA GLN A 152 17.36 -6.49 16.79
C GLN A 152 17.39 -6.66 15.27
N LEU A 153 16.35 -7.32 14.75
CA LEU A 153 16.13 -7.51 13.31
C LEU A 153 15.13 -6.48 12.78
N PHE A 154 15.34 -6.04 11.56
CA PHE A 154 14.47 -5.13 10.84
C PHE A 154 14.26 -5.61 9.41
N MET A 155 13.08 -5.36 8.86
CA MET A 155 12.87 -5.35 7.43
C MET A 155 13.01 -3.92 6.91
N VAL A 156 13.82 -3.75 5.86
CA VAL A 156 13.97 -2.48 5.14
C VAL A 156 13.47 -2.68 3.72
N LEU A 157 12.32 -2.08 3.41
CA LEU A 157 11.74 -2.07 2.07
C LEU A 157 12.02 -0.72 1.42
N GLU A 158 12.70 -0.72 0.27
CA GLU A 158 12.99 0.47 -0.52
C GLU A 158 12.01 0.56 -1.69
N PHE A 159 11.20 1.61 -1.68
CA PHE A 159 10.18 1.90 -2.70
C PHE A 159 10.53 3.13 -3.54
N GLU A 160 9.95 3.22 -4.73
CA GLU A 160 9.82 4.51 -5.42
C GLU A 160 9.16 5.55 -4.49
N PHE A 161 9.57 6.81 -4.58
CA PHE A 161 8.82 7.89 -3.94
C PHE A 161 7.54 8.24 -4.72
N GLY A 162 6.39 7.79 -4.20
CA GLY A 162 5.06 7.98 -4.83
C GLY A 162 4.42 9.37 -4.63
N GLY A 163 5.07 10.30 -3.93
CA GLY A 163 4.52 11.63 -3.64
C GLY A 163 3.91 11.73 -2.23
N ASN A 164 2.83 12.50 -2.09
CA ASN A 164 2.16 12.71 -0.79
C ASN A 164 0.87 11.88 -0.73
N ASN A 165 0.53 11.37 0.44
CA ASN A 165 -0.76 10.70 0.63
C ASN A 165 -1.96 11.64 0.38
N LEU A 166 -3.10 11.06 0.03
CA LEU A 166 -4.30 11.80 -0.34
C LEU A 166 -4.85 12.64 0.83
N GLU A 167 -4.70 12.17 2.06
CA GLU A 167 -5.07 12.91 3.27
C GLU A 167 -4.33 14.26 3.37
N ASN A 168 -3.01 14.25 3.24
CA ASN A 168 -2.18 15.46 3.21
C ASN A 168 -2.45 16.34 1.97
N MET A 169 -2.98 15.73 0.91
CA MET A 169 -3.37 16.39 -0.34
C MET A 169 -4.82 16.93 -0.32
N ARG A 170 -5.58 16.75 0.77
CA ARG A 170 -7.02 17.08 0.84
C ARG A 170 -7.38 18.52 0.44
N ASN A 171 -6.48 19.47 0.64
CA ASN A 171 -6.68 20.89 0.29
C ASN A 171 -5.94 21.33 -0.99
N GLN A 172 -5.32 20.39 -1.69
CA GLN A 172 -4.37 20.68 -2.75
C GLN A 172 -4.84 20.22 -4.14
N LEU A 173 -5.81 19.31 -4.20
CA LEU A 173 -6.40 18.82 -5.45
C LEU A 173 -7.10 19.95 -6.22
N ASN A 174 -6.89 19.97 -7.53
CA ASN A 174 -7.31 21.09 -8.37
C ASN A 174 -8.83 21.17 -8.55
N SER A 175 -9.50 20.05 -8.88
CA SER A 175 -10.95 20.02 -9.12
C SER A 175 -11.51 18.61 -9.01
N VAL A 176 -12.85 18.47 -8.98
CA VAL A 176 -13.52 17.15 -9.03
C VAL A 176 -13.18 16.31 -10.26
N ALA A 177 -12.69 16.92 -11.35
CA ALA A 177 -12.16 16.17 -12.48
C ALA A 177 -10.87 15.41 -12.13
N THR A 178 -10.04 15.97 -11.25
CA THR A 178 -8.85 15.30 -10.69
C THR A 178 -9.26 14.16 -9.76
N ALA A 179 -10.32 14.33 -8.97
CA ALA A 179 -10.87 13.25 -8.14
C ALA A 179 -11.41 12.07 -8.99
N LYS A 180 -12.12 12.36 -10.09
CA LYS A 180 -12.53 11.33 -11.05
C LYS A 180 -11.34 10.58 -11.64
N SER A 181 -10.27 11.29 -12.02
CA SER A 181 -9.03 10.67 -12.51
C SER A 181 -8.39 9.77 -11.45
N LEU A 182 -8.28 10.27 -10.21
CA LEU A 182 -7.72 9.51 -9.09
C LEU A 182 -8.50 8.22 -8.87
N LEU A 183 -9.83 8.31 -8.74
CA LEU A 183 -10.69 7.15 -8.54
C LEU A 183 -10.59 6.16 -9.71
N HIS A 184 -10.51 6.65 -10.95
CA HIS A 184 -10.31 5.79 -12.12
C HIS A 184 -8.97 5.06 -12.09
N GLN A 185 -7.88 5.73 -11.73
CA GLN A 185 -6.55 5.10 -11.60
C GLN A 185 -6.54 4.02 -10.50
N VAL A 186 -7.19 4.29 -9.36
CA VAL A 186 -7.30 3.32 -8.27
C VAL A 186 -8.13 2.11 -8.69
N THR A 187 -9.34 2.33 -9.24
CA THR A 187 -10.21 1.23 -9.71
C THR A 187 -9.53 0.38 -10.77
N ALA A 188 -8.86 0.99 -11.75
CA ALA A 188 -8.16 0.25 -12.78
C ALA A 188 -6.99 -0.58 -12.23
N SER A 189 -6.25 -0.05 -11.25
CA SER A 189 -5.13 -0.79 -10.64
C SER A 189 -5.61 -1.98 -9.82
N LEU A 190 -6.69 -1.79 -9.04
CA LEU A 190 -7.32 -2.89 -8.31
C LEU A 190 -7.87 -3.95 -9.26
N ALA A 191 -8.58 -3.57 -10.32
CA ALA A 191 -9.09 -4.50 -11.33
C ALA A 191 -7.96 -5.34 -11.97
N VAL A 192 -6.85 -4.69 -12.36
CA VAL A 192 -5.69 -5.41 -12.91
C VAL A 192 -5.11 -6.41 -11.91
N ALA A 193 -5.03 -6.06 -10.63
CA ALA A 193 -4.53 -6.96 -9.60
C ALA A 193 -5.55 -8.06 -9.22
N GLU A 194 -6.85 -7.80 -9.32
CA GLU A 194 -7.91 -8.81 -9.17
C GLU A 194 -7.77 -9.88 -10.25
N GLU A 195 -7.63 -9.49 -11.52
CA GLU A 195 -7.50 -10.44 -12.64
C GLU A 195 -6.13 -11.15 -12.67
N GLY A 196 -5.06 -10.46 -12.29
CA GLY A 196 -3.70 -11.02 -12.34
C GLY A 196 -3.32 -11.84 -11.11
N LEU A 197 -3.86 -11.52 -9.93
CA LEU A 197 -3.37 -12.00 -8.64
C LEU A 197 -4.48 -12.31 -7.63
N TYR A 198 -5.76 -12.28 -8.02
CA TYR A 198 -6.89 -12.42 -7.08
C TYR A 198 -6.71 -11.50 -5.85
N PHE A 199 -6.30 -10.25 -6.11
CA PHE A 199 -5.85 -9.33 -5.09
C PHE A 199 -6.99 -8.62 -4.36
N GLU A 200 -6.81 -8.45 -3.04
CA GLU A 200 -7.60 -7.55 -2.21
C GLU A 200 -6.66 -6.66 -1.39
N HIS A 201 -6.85 -5.35 -1.43
CA HIS A 201 -6.00 -4.43 -0.66
C HIS A 201 -6.26 -4.52 0.84
N ARG A 202 -7.54 -4.57 1.21
CA ARG A 202 -8.08 -4.68 2.58
C ARG A 202 -7.74 -3.55 3.55
N ASP A 203 -6.84 -2.64 3.19
CA ASP A 203 -6.56 -1.44 3.98
C ASP A 203 -6.37 -0.15 3.14
N LEU A 204 -7.25 0.10 2.17
CA LEU A 204 -7.05 1.21 1.22
C LEU A 204 -7.63 2.54 1.74
N HIS A 205 -7.28 2.91 2.97
CA HIS A 205 -7.59 4.24 3.49
C HIS A 205 -6.82 5.31 2.69
N TRP A 206 -7.26 6.57 2.75
CA TRP A 206 -6.67 7.64 1.93
C TRP A 206 -5.21 8.01 2.30
N GLY A 207 -4.67 7.44 3.39
CA GLY A 207 -3.24 7.47 3.72
C GLY A 207 -2.42 6.58 2.78
N ASN A 208 -3.03 5.51 2.26
CA ASN A 208 -2.42 4.50 1.39
C ASN A 208 -2.59 4.81 -0.11
N ILE A 209 -2.98 6.03 -0.43
CA ILE A 209 -3.10 6.53 -1.81
C ILE A 209 -2.15 7.70 -1.97
N LEU A 210 -1.00 7.46 -2.58
CA LEU A 210 -0.02 8.49 -2.88
C LEU A 210 -0.38 9.21 -4.19
N VAL A 211 -0.15 10.51 -4.22
CA VAL A 211 -0.40 11.38 -5.37
C VAL A 211 0.86 12.17 -5.69
N LYS A 212 1.37 11.99 -6.92
CA LYS A 212 2.45 12.80 -7.49
C LYS A 212 2.01 13.52 -8.75
N LYS A 213 2.67 14.65 -9.06
CA LYS A 213 2.43 15.38 -10.31
C LYS A 213 3.02 14.61 -11.48
N THR A 214 2.33 14.64 -12.62
CA THR A 214 2.84 14.08 -13.87
C THR A 214 2.58 15.01 -15.05
N ASN A 215 3.49 15.01 -16.01
CA ASN A 215 3.33 15.72 -17.28
C ASN A 215 2.61 14.87 -18.33
N LEU A 216 2.49 13.55 -18.10
CA LEU A 216 1.75 12.64 -18.97
C LEU A 216 0.28 13.07 -19.03
N LYS A 217 -0.31 13.05 -20.22
CA LYS A 217 -1.73 13.37 -20.41
C LYS A 217 -2.62 12.18 -20.09
N GLU A 218 -2.11 10.98 -20.37
CA GLU A 218 -2.79 9.72 -20.15
C GLU A 218 -1.80 8.71 -19.55
N LEU A 219 -2.32 7.77 -18.75
CA LEU A 219 -1.62 6.57 -18.32
C LEU A 219 -2.27 5.36 -19.00
N SER A 220 -1.48 4.35 -19.34
CA SER A 220 -1.98 3.10 -19.90
C SER A 220 -2.01 1.98 -18.86
N TYR A 221 -3.03 1.14 -18.95
CA TYR A 221 -3.11 -0.15 -18.26
C TYR A 221 -3.57 -1.22 -19.25
N THR A 222 -3.28 -2.48 -18.94
CA THR A 222 -3.74 -3.64 -19.71
C THR A 222 -4.57 -4.51 -18.78
N LEU A 223 -5.78 -4.88 -19.19
CA LEU A 223 -6.66 -5.76 -18.44
C LEU A 223 -7.08 -6.90 -19.37
N ASN A 224 -6.77 -8.14 -18.99
CA ASN A 224 -7.05 -9.34 -19.79
C ASN A 224 -6.59 -9.20 -21.25
N GLY A 225 -5.39 -8.65 -21.44
CA GLY A 225 -4.75 -8.44 -22.75
C GLY A 225 -5.23 -7.22 -23.54
N ALA A 226 -6.29 -6.53 -23.10
CA ALA A 226 -6.78 -5.31 -23.74
C ALA A 226 -6.15 -4.05 -23.12
N VAL A 227 -5.63 -3.17 -23.97
CA VAL A 227 -4.97 -1.92 -23.54
C VAL A 227 -5.97 -0.77 -23.47
N TYR A 228 -5.97 -0.05 -22.36
CA TYR A 228 -6.83 1.10 -22.08
C TYR A 228 -6.01 2.31 -21.64
N THR A 229 -6.60 3.50 -21.70
CA THR A 229 -5.96 4.74 -21.20
C THR A 229 -6.83 5.54 -20.24
N ILE A 230 -6.18 6.22 -19.29
CA ILE A 230 -6.81 7.04 -18.26
C ILE A 230 -6.25 8.47 -18.34
N PRO A 231 -7.08 9.50 -18.57
CA PRO A 231 -6.62 10.89 -18.54
C PRO A 231 -6.15 11.30 -17.14
N THR A 232 -4.86 11.60 -16.98
CA THR A 232 -4.21 11.83 -15.67
C THR A 232 -4.75 13.04 -14.92
N LYS A 233 -5.20 14.06 -15.65
CA LYS A 233 -5.46 15.41 -15.10
C LYS A 233 -4.26 15.97 -14.32
N GLY A 234 -3.05 15.61 -14.73
CA GLY A 234 -1.79 16.08 -14.17
C GLY A 234 -1.33 15.37 -12.90
N ILE A 235 -1.98 14.26 -12.52
CA ILE A 235 -1.59 13.43 -11.38
C ILE A 235 -1.39 11.97 -11.77
N HIS A 236 -0.46 11.31 -11.08
CA HIS A 236 -0.27 9.87 -11.07
C HIS A 236 -0.47 9.38 -9.64
N VAL A 237 -1.27 8.34 -9.49
CA VAL A 237 -1.61 7.70 -8.22
C VAL A 237 -0.81 6.43 -8.03
N ASN A 238 -0.28 6.22 -6.83
CA ASN A 238 0.33 4.95 -6.41
C ASN A 238 -0.38 4.45 -5.13
N ILE A 239 -0.85 3.20 -5.16
CA ILE A 239 -1.40 2.47 -4.03
C ILE A 239 -0.25 1.86 -3.24
N ILE A 240 -0.25 1.97 -1.91
CA ILE A 240 0.82 1.51 -1.02
C ILE A 240 0.25 0.76 0.19
N ASP A 241 1.16 0.19 0.98
CA ASP A 241 0.90 -0.49 2.25
C ASP A 241 -0.01 -1.71 2.13
N TYR A 242 0.64 -2.86 1.96
CA TYR A 242 -0.02 -4.13 1.74
C TYR A 242 -0.06 -4.99 3.01
N THR A 243 0.04 -4.36 4.19
CA THR A 243 0.11 -5.04 5.49
C THR A 243 -1.06 -6.00 5.70
N LEU A 244 -2.29 -5.58 5.33
CA LEU A 244 -3.50 -6.40 5.51
C LEU A 244 -3.96 -7.11 4.23
N SER A 245 -3.20 -6.97 3.14
CA SER A 245 -3.64 -7.42 1.83
C SER A 245 -3.68 -8.94 1.70
N ARG A 246 -4.34 -9.40 0.64
CA ARG A 246 -4.42 -10.79 0.22
C ARG A 246 -4.21 -10.90 -1.28
N MET A 247 -3.54 -11.94 -1.71
CA MET A 247 -3.45 -12.33 -3.12
C MET A 247 -3.30 -13.85 -3.26
N GLU A 248 -3.40 -14.32 -4.49
CA GLU A 248 -3.11 -15.69 -4.86
C GLU A 248 -2.42 -15.75 -6.21
N LYS A 249 -1.35 -16.53 -6.29
CA LYS A 249 -0.60 -16.78 -7.53
C LYS A 249 -0.17 -18.23 -7.56
N ASP A 250 -0.36 -18.88 -8.70
CA ASP A 250 -0.02 -20.30 -8.91
C ASP A 250 -0.64 -21.25 -7.86
N GLY A 251 -1.85 -20.92 -7.38
CA GLY A 251 -2.57 -21.68 -6.34
C GLY A 251 -2.05 -21.48 -4.91
N LEU A 252 -1.11 -20.55 -4.69
CA LEU A 252 -0.60 -20.19 -3.37
C LEU A 252 -1.24 -18.88 -2.90
N THR A 253 -2.05 -18.96 -1.85
CA THR A 253 -2.65 -17.79 -1.21
C THR A 253 -1.69 -17.19 -0.18
N VAL A 254 -1.46 -15.88 -0.29
CA VAL A 254 -0.65 -15.09 0.63
C VAL A 254 -1.54 -14.00 1.21
N PHE A 255 -1.66 -13.94 2.53
CA PHE A 255 -2.53 -12.98 3.21
C PHE A 255 -2.07 -12.72 4.65
N CYS A 256 -2.53 -11.61 5.22
CA CYS A 256 -2.44 -11.34 6.66
C CYS A 256 -3.68 -11.89 7.38
N ASP A 257 -3.48 -12.80 8.33
CA ASP A 257 -4.57 -13.32 9.16
C ASP A 257 -4.87 -12.37 10.32
N ILE A 258 -5.95 -11.61 10.19
CA ILE A 258 -6.47 -10.70 11.22
C ILE A 258 -7.71 -11.26 11.94
N SER A 259 -7.93 -12.57 11.88
CA SER A 259 -9.10 -13.23 12.49
C SER A 259 -9.18 -13.02 14.01
N THR A 260 -8.04 -12.84 14.68
CA THR A 260 -7.93 -12.64 16.14
C THR A 260 -7.71 -11.19 16.55
N ASP A 261 -7.49 -10.28 15.61
CA ASP A 261 -7.31 -8.86 15.92
C ASP A 261 -8.65 -8.27 16.40
N LYS A 262 -8.71 -7.77 17.64
CA LYS A 262 -9.93 -7.16 18.18
C LYS A 262 -9.94 -5.65 18.05
N GLU A 263 -8.77 -5.03 18.05
CA GLU A 263 -8.62 -3.58 18.12
C GLU A 263 -8.97 -2.96 16.77
N LEU A 264 -8.54 -3.60 15.67
CA LEU A 264 -8.86 -3.21 14.31
C LEU A 264 -10.38 -3.04 14.08
N PHE A 265 -11.20 -3.98 14.59
CA PHE A 265 -12.66 -3.95 14.39
C PHE A 265 -13.41 -3.06 15.39
N GLN A 266 -12.75 -2.61 16.47
CA GLN A 266 -13.34 -1.74 17.49
C GLN A 266 -13.15 -0.25 17.21
N GLY A 267 -12.30 0.10 16.24
CA GLY A 267 -12.05 1.48 15.83
C GLY A 267 -13.34 2.25 15.48
N ARG A 268 -13.35 3.55 15.77
CA ARG A 268 -14.49 4.46 15.57
C ARG A 268 -14.01 5.85 15.17
N GLY A 269 -14.93 6.67 14.66
CA GLY A 269 -14.68 8.09 14.34
C GLY A 269 -14.42 8.37 12.86
N ASP A 270 -14.22 7.32 12.06
CA ASP A 270 -14.05 7.41 10.61
C ASP A 270 -14.72 6.21 9.92
N TYR A 271 -15.23 6.42 8.70
CA TYR A 271 -15.85 5.38 7.87
C TYR A 271 -14.89 4.22 7.55
N GLN A 272 -13.56 4.42 7.60
CA GLN A 272 -12.57 3.37 7.41
C GLN A 272 -12.81 2.19 8.36
N PHE A 273 -13.21 2.46 9.61
CA PHE A 273 -13.40 1.40 10.59
C PHE A 273 -14.67 0.59 10.33
N ASP A 274 -15.67 1.19 9.68
CA ASP A 274 -16.84 0.45 9.20
C ASP A 274 -16.47 -0.50 8.07
N ILE A 275 -15.46 -0.17 7.24
CA ILE A 275 -14.99 -1.06 6.16
C ILE A 275 -14.39 -2.34 6.73
N TYR A 276 -13.55 -2.27 7.78
CA TYR A 276 -13.02 -3.48 8.44
C TYR A 276 -14.14 -4.39 8.96
N ARG A 277 -15.19 -3.81 9.56
CA ARG A 277 -16.34 -4.58 10.05
C ARG A 277 -17.14 -5.23 8.92
N GLN A 278 -17.36 -4.50 7.83
CA GLN A 278 -18.05 -5.01 6.63
C GLN A 278 -17.26 -6.16 5.99
N MET A 279 -15.94 -6.02 5.80
CA MET A 279 -15.11 -7.10 5.27
C MET A 279 -15.18 -8.36 6.16
N LYS A 280 -15.09 -8.19 7.49
CA LYS A 280 -15.20 -9.29 8.44
C LYS A 280 -16.56 -10.01 8.37
N GLU A 281 -17.64 -9.24 8.19
CA GLU A 281 -18.98 -9.79 8.04
C GLU A 281 -19.11 -10.56 6.73
N GLU A 282 -18.67 -9.98 5.61
CA GLU A 282 -18.76 -10.57 4.27
C GLU A 282 -17.92 -11.85 4.11
N ASN A 283 -16.72 -11.87 4.68
CA ASN A 283 -15.84 -13.05 4.63
C ASN A 283 -16.04 -14.03 5.80
N SER A 284 -17.02 -13.78 6.68
CA SER A 284 -17.27 -14.61 7.87
C SER A 284 -16.03 -14.80 8.76
N ASN A 285 -15.15 -13.80 8.82
CA ASN A 285 -13.85 -13.80 9.49
C ASN A 285 -12.82 -14.82 8.92
N ASN A 286 -13.01 -15.29 7.68
CA ASN A 286 -12.02 -16.08 6.95
C ASN A 286 -11.22 -15.19 6.00
N TRP A 287 -10.00 -14.85 6.38
CA TRP A 287 -9.16 -13.91 5.64
C TRP A 287 -8.33 -14.57 4.53
N ALA A 288 -8.34 -15.90 4.40
CA ALA A 288 -7.69 -16.56 3.26
C ALA A 288 -8.55 -16.48 1.97
N ASP A 289 -9.88 -16.52 2.15
CA ASP A 289 -10.83 -16.56 1.04
C ASP A 289 -10.75 -15.29 0.18
N TYR A 290 -11.03 -15.45 -1.11
CA TYR A 290 -11.05 -14.34 -2.07
C TYR A 290 -12.42 -13.68 -2.11
N HIS A 291 -12.49 -12.42 -1.65
CA HIS A 291 -13.68 -11.59 -1.61
C HIS A 291 -13.40 -10.23 -2.27
N PRO A 292 -13.34 -10.13 -3.62
CA PRO A 292 -13.00 -8.88 -4.31
C PRO A 292 -13.97 -7.72 -4.06
N HIS A 293 -15.15 -8.02 -3.51
CA HIS A 293 -16.06 -6.98 -3.01
C HIS A 293 -15.42 -6.09 -1.94
N SER A 294 -14.40 -6.57 -1.19
CA SER A 294 -13.64 -5.75 -0.27
C SER A 294 -12.96 -4.55 -0.94
N ASN A 295 -12.47 -4.70 -2.18
CA ASN A 295 -11.95 -3.59 -2.99
C ASN A 295 -13.07 -2.59 -3.33
N VAL A 296 -14.30 -3.06 -3.57
CA VAL A 296 -15.48 -2.22 -3.81
C VAL A 296 -15.84 -1.40 -2.57
N LEU A 297 -15.80 -2.01 -1.37
CA LEU A 297 -15.99 -1.32 -0.10
C LEU A 297 -14.98 -0.16 0.06
N TRP A 298 -13.71 -0.41 -0.26
CA TRP A 298 -12.68 0.62 -0.22
C TRP A 298 -12.83 1.70 -1.30
N LEU A 299 -13.28 1.35 -2.51
CA LEU A 299 -13.63 2.32 -3.55
C LEU A 299 -14.81 3.21 -3.14
N HIS A 300 -15.78 2.64 -2.41
CA HIS A 300 -16.89 3.40 -1.84
C HIS A 300 -16.39 4.36 -0.75
N TYR A 301 -15.54 3.90 0.17
CA TYR A 301 -14.86 4.76 1.15
C TYR A 301 -14.09 5.91 0.47
N LEU A 302 -13.30 5.60 -0.56
CA LEU A 302 -12.53 6.60 -1.29
C LEU A 302 -13.45 7.63 -1.95
N ALA A 303 -14.53 7.20 -2.58
CA ALA A 303 -15.53 8.10 -3.15
C ALA A 303 -16.16 9.00 -2.08
N ASP A 304 -16.41 8.47 -0.87
CA ASP A 304 -16.92 9.24 0.28
C ASP A 304 -15.95 10.36 0.67
N LYS A 305 -14.67 10.02 0.86
CA LYS A 305 -13.60 10.99 1.17
C LYS A 305 -13.47 12.07 0.10
N LEU A 306 -13.46 11.67 -1.18
CA LEU A 306 -13.39 12.61 -2.30
C LEU A 306 -14.61 13.55 -2.36
N LEU A 307 -15.79 13.11 -1.92
CA LEU A 307 -17.01 13.91 -1.95
C LEU A 307 -17.19 14.82 -0.73
N LYS A 308 -16.75 14.37 0.44
CA LYS A 308 -17.05 15.02 1.73
C LYS A 308 -15.87 15.75 2.36
N GLU A 309 -14.65 15.24 2.18
CA GLU A 309 -13.48 15.69 2.97
C GLU A 309 -12.43 16.41 2.13
N VAL A 310 -12.39 16.19 0.82
CA VAL A 310 -11.48 16.91 -0.09
C VAL A 310 -12.02 18.29 -0.46
N ASN A 311 -11.19 19.31 -0.24
CA ASN A 311 -11.44 20.68 -0.63
C ASN A 311 -10.74 21.02 -1.96
N TYR A 312 -11.54 21.17 -3.01
CA TYR A 312 -11.04 21.50 -4.34
C TYR A 312 -10.74 22.99 -4.52
N LYS A 313 -9.57 23.31 -5.10
CA LYS A 313 -9.17 24.69 -5.45
C LYS A 313 -10.18 25.36 -6.38
N ARG A 314 -10.60 24.66 -7.44
CA ARG A 314 -11.60 25.15 -8.38
C ARG A 314 -13.01 24.72 -7.95
N LYS A 315 -13.86 25.71 -7.70
CA LYS A 315 -15.24 25.52 -7.23
C LYS A 315 -16.15 24.92 -8.31
N LEU A 316 -17.13 24.13 -7.89
CA LEU A 316 -18.16 23.53 -8.76
C LEU A 316 -18.98 24.57 -9.54
N SER A 317 -19.20 25.75 -8.95
CA SER A 317 -19.94 26.85 -9.59
C SER A 317 -19.26 27.38 -10.85
N SER A 318 -17.94 27.17 -11.00
CA SER A 318 -17.15 27.72 -12.11
C SER A 318 -17.40 27.07 -13.47
N SER A 319 -18.01 25.88 -13.53
CA SER A 319 -18.21 25.16 -14.79
C SER A 319 -19.34 24.14 -14.73
N SER A 320 -20.20 24.12 -15.75
CA SER A 320 -21.25 23.10 -15.91
C SER A 320 -20.67 21.68 -16.01
N ALA A 321 -19.52 21.52 -16.67
CA ALA A 321 -18.83 20.23 -16.77
C ALA A 321 -18.40 19.70 -15.39
N LEU A 322 -17.91 20.56 -14.50
CA LEU A 322 -17.55 20.15 -13.12
C LEU A 322 -18.77 19.75 -12.30
N LYS A 323 -19.91 20.46 -12.46
CA LYS A 323 -21.17 20.04 -11.82
C LYS A 323 -21.63 18.68 -12.33
N GLY A 324 -21.47 18.42 -13.63
CA GLY A 324 -21.73 17.12 -14.25
C GLY A 324 -20.88 16.01 -13.62
N ILE A 325 -19.56 16.20 -13.53
CA ILE A 325 -18.63 15.24 -12.91
C ILE A 325 -18.99 14.99 -11.43
N HIS A 326 -19.29 16.05 -10.68
CA HIS A 326 -19.72 15.92 -9.28
C HIS A 326 -21.01 15.10 -9.14
N LYS A 327 -21.98 15.29 -10.05
CA LYS A 327 -23.21 14.49 -10.11
C LYS A 327 -22.90 13.02 -10.44
N GLN A 328 -21.96 12.76 -11.35
CA GLN A 328 -21.50 11.40 -11.67
C GLN A 328 -20.83 10.74 -10.46
N LEU A 329 -19.94 11.43 -9.74
CA LEU A 329 -19.29 10.89 -8.52
C LEU A 329 -20.32 10.59 -7.43
N ARG A 330 -21.32 11.45 -7.22
CA ARG A 330 -22.42 11.17 -6.29
C ARG A 330 -23.29 9.99 -6.73
N LYS A 331 -23.46 9.79 -8.04
CA LYS A 331 -24.17 8.64 -8.59
C LYS A 331 -23.37 7.36 -8.33
N PHE A 332 -22.09 7.37 -8.68
CA PHE A 332 -21.14 6.30 -8.38
C PHE A 332 -21.19 5.89 -6.91
N HIS A 333 -21.04 6.83 -5.98
CA HIS A 333 -21.09 6.55 -4.54
C HIS A 333 -22.40 5.85 -4.11
N ARG A 334 -23.55 6.15 -4.73
CA ARG A 334 -24.82 5.48 -4.38
C ARG A 334 -24.94 4.07 -4.94
N GLU A 335 -24.20 3.76 -6.00
CA GLU A 335 -24.41 2.55 -6.81
C GLU A 335 -23.24 1.56 -6.70
N VAL A 336 -22.04 2.02 -6.33
CA VAL A 336 -20.79 1.24 -6.35
C VAL A 336 -20.86 -0.04 -5.50
N LEU A 337 -21.59 -0.03 -4.38
CA LEU A 337 -21.78 -1.21 -3.53
C LEU A 337 -22.65 -2.31 -4.16
N ASN A 338 -23.23 -2.09 -5.34
CA ASN A 338 -23.98 -3.12 -6.08
C ASN A 338 -23.11 -3.90 -7.08
N PHE A 339 -21.84 -3.50 -7.25
CA PHE A 339 -20.88 -4.21 -8.11
C PHE A 339 -20.15 -5.26 -7.29
N SER A 340 -19.68 -6.31 -7.95
CA SER A 340 -19.06 -7.47 -7.29
C SER A 340 -17.56 -7.35 -7.05
N SER A 341 -16.85 -6.53 -7.84
CA SER A 341 -15.39 -6.36 -7.80
C SER A 341 -14.95 -5.03 -8.41
N ALA A 342 -13.68 -4.64 -8.25
CA ALA A 342 -13.14 -3.46 -8.94
C ALA A 342 -13.14 -3.64 -10.47
N SER A 343 -12.92 -4.85 -10.99
CA SER A 343 -13.08 -5.19 -12.41
C SER A 343 -14.52 -4.94 -12.89
N ASP A 344 -15.52 -5.37 -12.14
CA ASP A 344 -16.93 -5.13 -12.46
C ASP A 344 -17.26 -3.63 -12.44
N VAL A 345 -16.77 -2.91 -11.43
CA VAL A 345 -16.90 -1.45 -11.35
C VAL A 345 -16.25 -0.76 -12.56
N LEU A 346 -15.05 -1.17 -12.97
CA LEU A 346 -14.32 -0.56 -14.07
C LEU A 346 -15.04 -0.73 -15.41
N LEU A 347 -15.58 -1.93 -15.65
CA LEU A 347 -16.21 -2.32 -16.93
C LEU A 347 -17.66 -1.86 -17.07
N ASN A 348 -18.39 -1.73 -15.95
CA ASN A 348 -19.85 -1.53 -15.98
C ASN A 348 -20.30 -0.19 -15.39
N SER A 349 -19.43 0.55 -14.67
CA SER A 349 -19.82 1.84 -14.09
C SER A 349 -19.89 2.96 -15.12
N SER A 350 -21.04 3.62 -15.20
CA SER A 350 -21.23 4.86 -15.99
C SER A 350 -20.31 6.03 -15.58
N LEU A 351 -19.52 5.91 -14.52
CA LEU A 351 -18.51 6.90 -14.20
C LEU A 351 -17.36 6.87 -15.22
N PHE A 352 -16.97 5.70 -15.73
CA PHE A 352 -15.78 5.53 -16.56
C PHE A 352 -16.06 5.48 -18.07
N HIS A 353 -17.33 5.57 -18.47
CA HIS A 353 -17.80 5.56 -19.86
C HIS A 353 -18.53 6.84 -20.28
#